data_AF-A0A6J0ILF3-F1
#
_entry.id   AF-A0A6J0ILF3-F1
#
_cell.length_a   1.000
_cell.length_b   1.000
_cell.length_c   1.000
_cell.angle_alpha   90.00
_cell.angle_beta   90.00
_cell.angle_gamma   90.00
#
_symmetry.space_group_name_H-M   'P 1'
#
loop_
_entity.id
_entity.type
_entity.pdbx_description
1 polymer ?
#
loop_
_entity_poly.entity_id
_entity_poly.type
_entity_poly.pdbx_seq_one_letter_code
_entity_poly.pdbx_strand_id
1 'polypeptide(L)'
;MAGRPRCELCGSRPAPRLCPRCRLVRYCSALPCVSLQKSIVEVAVSAAQRFLWEGKALEALPAALQALRFSARVFGWSSVQLVPVYLLLAEASTGTGNLRQASKYLSEAEWIVLQSPDCPAAVQSRLHRGLGLFCIAQGNLDQALYHLATDVYLATSAFGVDSIEVSGGYFHMANIFLRQNKVDVANSLYTEVTRLWHSWLLSSLQEHQGRLRRLRARAEAAPWADDEEVAEEGMTEAQGEEARRVLQALLGVRKKQQLPQETARVLHALAMLHYLDLDLEKAREVGMKAFDLAKELPQQDSLETIGHLLELINANFSHTK
;
A
#
# COMPACT_ATOMS: atom_id res chain seq x y z
N MET A 1 -49.12 16.48 -0.55
CA MET A 1 -48.64 15.67 0.60
C MET A 1 -47.24 15.17 0.28
N ALA A 2 -46.19 15.72 0.90
CA ALA A 2 -44.82 15.24 0.70
C ALA A 2 -44.67 13.85 1.36
N GLY A 3 -44.24 12.85 0.58
CA GLY A 3 -44.04 11.48 1.07
C GLY A 3 -43.08 11.43 2.24
N ARG A 4 -43.34 10.57 3.23
CA ARG A 4 -42.47 10.36 4.40
C ARG A 4 -41.05 9.96 3.94
N PRO A 5 -39.98 10.73 4.23
CA PRO A 5 -38.66 10.37 3.69
C PRO A 5 -38.15 8.99 4.16
N ARG A 6 -37.42 8.28 3.31
CA ARG A 6 -36.94 6.92 3.58
C ARG A 6 -35.42 6.93 3.71
N CYS A 7 -34.86 5.90 4.30
CA CYS A 7 -33.41 5.70 4.27
C CYS A 7 -32.95 5.52 2.82
N GLU A 8 -31.98 6.32 2.37
CA GLU A 8 -31.44 6.28 1.00
C GLU A 8 -30.69 4.96 0.69
N LEU A 9 -30.30 4.20 1.73
CA LEU A 9 -29.53 2.96 1.58
C LEU A 9 -30.40 1.70 1.57
N CYS A 10 -31.50 1.68 2.34
CA CYS A 10 -32.30 0.45 2.53
C CYS A 10 -33.81 0.64 2.31
N GLY A 11 -34.27 1.85 1.95
CA GLY A 11 -35.68 2.14 1.67
C GLY A 11 -36.62 2.06 2.90
N SER A 12 -36.12 1.69 4.07
CA SER A 12 -36.87 1.57 5.32
C SER A 12 -37.25 2.94 5.91
N ARG A 13 -38.29 2.98 6.76
CA ARG A 13 -38.58 4.17 7.58
C ARG A 13 -37.39 4.37 8.54
N PRO A 14 -36.88 5.60 8.70
CA PRO A 14 -35.76 5.83 9.62
C PRO A 14 -36.14 5.62 11.08
N ALA A 15 -35.13 5.46 11.92
CA ALA A 15 -35.30 5.62 13.36
C ALA A 15 -35.65 7.10 13.69
N PRO A 16 -36.44 7.36 14.75
CA PRO A 16 -36.81 8.71 15.14
C PRO A 16 -35.64 9.39 15.88
N ARG A 17 -34.69 9.97 15.16
CA ARG A 17 -33.77 10.97 15.74
C ARG A 17 -33.60 12.14 14.76
N LEU A 18 -34.28 13.25 15.07
CA LEU A 18 -34.07 14.54 14.43
C LEU A 18 -32.86 15.24 15.07
N CYS A 19 -31.96 15.78 14.25
CA CYS A 19 -31.05 16.84 14.65
C CYS A 19 -31.87 18.10 15.03
N PRO A 20 -31.80 18.62 16.28
CA PRO A 20 -32.64 19.75 16.72
C PRO A 20 -32.38 21.05 15.94
N ARG A 21 -31.21 21.20 15.32
CA ARG A 21 -30.82 22.40 14.58
C ARG A 21 -31.08 22.34 13.07
N CYS A 22 -31.12 21.13 12.49
CA CYS A 22 -30.95 21.00 11.04
C CYS A 22 -32.08 20.27 10.31
N ARG A 23 -33.04 19.64 10.99
CA ARG A 23 -34.23 18.96 10.39
C ARG A 23 -33.95 18.05 9.18
N LEU A 24 -32.70 17.64 8.95
CA LEU A 24 -32.32 16.87 7.77
C LEU A 24 -31.65 15.55 8.12
N VAL A 25 -32.19 14.56 7.43
CA VAL A 25 -31.81 13.16 7.20
C VAL A 25 -32.20 12.14 8.27
N ARG A 26 -32.85 11.12 7.71
CA ARG A 26 -33.58 10.01 8.29
C ARG A 26 -32.66 8.80 8.24
N TYR A 27 -32.05 8.38 9.36
CA TYR A 27 -31.09 7.28 9.35
C TYR A 27 -31.64 6.01 10.01
N CYS A 28 -31.36 4.86 9.38
CA CYS A 28 -31.69 3.53 9.88
C CYS A 28 -30.45 2.97 10.60
N SER A 29 -30.57 2.66 11.89
CA SER A 29 -29.51 2.04 12.70
C SER A 29 -29.54 0.50 12.65
N ALA A 30 -30.18 -0.08 11.63
CA ALA A 30 -30.27 -1.53 11.48
C ALA A 30 -28.92 -2.14 11.08
N LEU A 31 -28.59 -3.30 11.65
CA LEU A 31 -27.34 -4.02 11.39
C LEU A 31 -26.98 -4.19 9.89
N PRO A 32 -27.93 -4.51 8.98
CA PRO A 32 -27.63 -4.61 7.54
C PRO A 32 -27.21 -3.29 6.89
N CYS A 33 -27.61 -2.15 7.47
CA CYS A 33 -27.22 -0.83 6.97
C CYS A 33 -25.80 -0.48 7.41
N VAL A 34 -25.39 -0.91 8.61
CA VAL A 34 -24.03 -0.69 9.12
C VAL A 34 -23.01 -1.54 8.36
N SER A 35 -23.33 -2.81 8.06
CA SER A 35 -22.46 -3.67 7.26
C SER A 35 -22.26 -3.13 5.84
N LEU A 36 -23.33 -2.67 5.19
CA LEU A 36 -23.24 -2.01 3.88
C LEU A 36 -22.42 -0.71 3.92
N GLN A 37 -22.52 0.07 5.01
CA GLN A 37 -21.70 1.28 5.15
C GLN A 37 -20.22 0.95 5.29
N LYS A 38 -19.86 -0.12 6.02
CA LYS A 38 -18.48 -0.58 6.14
C LYS A 38 -17.92 -1.02 4.78
N SER A 39 -18.68 -1.80 4.00
CA SER A 39 -18.21 -2.18 2.66
C SER A 39 -18.07 -0.98 1.72
N ILE A 40 -18.96 0.01 1.80
CA ILE A 40 -18.80 1.27 1.05
C ILE A 40 -17.53 2.02 1.48
N VAL A 41 -17.20 2.03 2.78
CA VAL A 41 -15.95 2.64 3.28
C VAL A 41 -14.75 1.93 2.68
N GLU A 42 -14.71 0.59 2.73
CA GLU A 42 -13.60 -0.21 2.18
C GLU A 42 -13.40 0.08 0.70
N VAL A 43 -14.48 0.02 -0.10
CA VAL A 43 -14.42 0.31 -1.54
C VAL A 43 -13.95 1.74 -1.81
N ALA A 44 -14.46 2.72 -1.06
CA ALA A 44 -14.10 4.13 -1.26
C ALA A 44 -12.64 4.42 -0.85
N VAL A 45 -12.14 3.78 0.22
CA VAL A 45 -10.74 3.85 0.66
C VAL A 45 -9.83 3.25 -0.40
N SER A 46 -10.13 2.04 -0.87
CA SER A 46 -9.34 1.37 -1.92
C SER A 46 -9.34 2.16 -3.23
N ALA A 47 -10.48 2.72 -3.63
CA ALA A 47 -10.58 3.56 -4.82
C ALA A 47 -9.74 4.85 -4.70
N ALA A 48 -9.81 5.54 -3.55
CA ALA A 48 -9.02 6.73 -3.30
C ALA A 48 -7.52 6.43 -3.33
N GLN A 49 -7.11 5.35 -2.67
CA GLN A 49 -5.72 4.91 -2.63
C GLN A 49 -5.20 4.56 -4.03
N ARG A 50 -5.98 3.83 -4.84
CA ARG A 50 -5.63 3.52 -6.24
C ARG A 50 -5.42 4.78 -7.07
N PHE A 51 -6.32 5.77 -6.96
CA PHE A 51 -6.14 7.05 -7.65
C PHE A 51 -4.86 7.78 -7.23
N LEU A 52 -4.47 7.73 -5.95
CA LEU A 52 -3.22 8.32 -5.49
C LEU A 52 -1.98 7.61 -6.07
N TRP A 53 -2.01 6.28 -6.19
CA TRP A 53 -0.92 5.55 -6.84
C TRP A 53 -0.79 5.88 -8.32
N GLU A 54 -1.91 6.08 -9.02
CA GLU A 54 -1.95 6.54 -10.41
C GLU A 54 -1.55 8.02 -10.60
N GLY A 55 -1.29 8.76 -9.52
CA GLY A 55 -0.99 10.19 -9.56
C GLY A 55 -2.22 11.08 -9.83
N LYS A 56 -3.43 10.50 -9.78
CA LYS A 56 -4.72 11.14 -10.03
C LYS A 56 -5.30 11.73 -8.75
N ALA A 57 -4.59 12.72 -8.20
CA ALA A 57 -4.93 13.29 -6.90
C ALA A 57 -6.30 14.00 -6.88
N LEU A 58 -6.75 14.57 -8.00
CA LEU A 58 -8.06 15.20 -8.10
C LEU A 58 -9.21 14.18 -8.02
N GLU A 59 -9.02 13.02 -8.62
CA GLU A 59 -9.97 11.90 -8.64
C GLU A 59 -10.01 11.16 -7.29
N ALA A 60 -8.90 11.17 -6.54
CA ALA A 60 -8.84 10.60 -5.20
C ALA A 60 -9.72 11.36 -4.18
N LEU A 61 -9.83 12.70 -4.31
CA LEU A 61 -10.56 13.55 -3.37
C LEU A 61 -12.03 13.15 -3.16
N PRO A 62 -12.88 13.00 -4.19
CA PRO A 62 -14.29 12.62 -4.00
C PRO A 62 -14.44 11.23 -3.35
N ALA A 63 -13.58 10.26 -3.71
CA ALA A 63 -13.59 8.94 -3.11
C ALA A 63 -13.23 9.00 -1.62
N ALA A 64 -12.16 9.73 -1.26
CA ALA A 64 -11.74 9.90 0.13
C ALA A 64 -12.75 10.70 0.97
N LEU A 65 -13.42 11.71 0.40
CA LEU A 65 -14.51 12.45 1.06
C LEU A 65 -15.73 11.56 1.33
N GLN A 66 -16.05 10.69 0.38
CA GLN A 66 -17.10 9.70 0.56
C GLN A 66 -16.74 8.72 1.68
N ALA A 67 -15.51 8.19 1.66
CA ALA A 67 -14.99 7.35 2.74
C ALA A 67 -15.09 8.05 4.11
N LEU A 68 -14.74 9.34 4.19
CA LEU A 68 -14.80 10.09 5.45
C LEU A 68 -16.23 10.21 5.96
N ARG A 69 -17.17 10.57 5.06
CA ARG A 69 -18.58 10.73 5.40
C ARG A 69 -19.19 9.44 5.95
N PHE A 70 -18.86 8.28 5.36
CA PHE A 70 -19.36 7.00 5.86
C PHE A 70 -18.60 6.53 7.10
N SER A 71 -17.28 6.71 7.17
CA SER A 71 -16.47 6.36 8.34
C SER A 71 -16.91 7.12 9.58
N ALA A 72 -17.13 8.44 9.48
CA ALA A 72 -17.64 9.24 10.58
C ALA A 72 -19.04 8.80 11.07
N ARG A 73 -19.86 8.20 10.20
CA ARG A 73 -21.17 7.66 10.58
C ARG A 73 -21.07 6.31 11.28
N VAL A 74 -20.18 5.44 10.82
CA VAL A 74 -20.01 4.08 11.37
C VAL A 74 -19.26 4.13 12.70
N PHE A 75 -18.21 4.95 12.77
CA PHE A 75 -17.24 4.93 13.86
C PHE A 75 -17.29 6.18 14.76
N GLY A 76 -17.89 7.27 14.30
CA GLY A 76 -17.89 8.57 15.00
C GLY A 76 -16.67 9.43 14.68
N TRP A 77 -16.82 10.75 14.87
CA TRP A 77 -15.80 11.75 14.47
C TRP A 77 -14.48 11.69 15.25
N SER A 78 -14.49 11.08 16.44
CA SER A 78 -13.29 10.97 17.30
C SER A 78 -12.62 9.60 17.22
N SER A 79 -13.06 8.71 16.32
CA SER A 79 -12.49 7.37 16.23
C SER A 79 -11.16 7.35 15.49
N VAL A 80 -10.19 6.60 16.02
CA VAL A 80 -8.90 6.29 15.39
C VAL A 80 -9.07 5.70 13.98
N GLN A 81 -10.20 5.04 13.69
CA GLN A 81 -10.50 4.47 12.36
C GLN A 81 -10.64 5.54 11.27
N LEU A 82 -10.82 6.83 11.62
CA LEU A 82 -10.85 7.92 10.64
C LEU A 82 -9.45 8.39 10.23
N VAL A 83 -8.40 8.08 11.01
CA VAL A 83 -7.03 8.55 10.74
C VAL A 83 -6.57 8.16 9.33
N PRO A 84 -6.66 6.89 8.87
CA PRO A 84 -6.29 6.53 7.50
C PRO A 84 -7.02 7.33 6.41
N VAL A 85 -8.29 7.68 6.65
CA VAL A 85 -9.10 8.44 5.69
C VAL A 85 -8.68 9.90 5.64
N TYR A 86 -8.36 10.51 6.78
CA TYR A 86 -7.79 11.86 6.81
C TYR A 86 -6.41 11.91 6.13
N LEU A 87 -5.60 10.87 6.28
CA LEU A 87 -4.30 10.79 5.59
C LEU A 87 -4.46 10.71 4.07
N LEU A 88 -5.42 9.95 3.55
CA LEU A 88 -5.75 9.93 2.11
C LEU A 88 -6.16 11.31 1.60
N LEU A 89 -7.00 12.03 2.36
CA LEU A 89 -7.42 13.39 2.00
C LEU A 89 -6.26 14.38 2.04
N ALA A 90 -5.35 14.25 3.02
CA ALA A 90 -4.16 15.07 3.12
C ALA A 90 -3.20 14.82 1.95
N GLU A 91 -2.98 13.57 1.58
CA GLU A 91 -2.13 13.19 0.44
C GLU A 91 -2.71 13.70 -0.88
N ALA A 92 -4.01 13.49 -1.11
CA ALA A 92 -4.71 14.02 -2.28
C ALA A 92 -4.66 15.56 -2.35
N SER A 93 -4.88 16.24 -1.21
CA SER A 93 -4.79 17.70 -1.13
C SER A 93 -3.37 18.21 -1.37
N THR A 94 -2.35 17.46 -0.94
CA THR A 94 -0.93 17.78 -1.20
C THR A 94 -0.60 17.59 -2.68
N GLY A 95 -1.04 16.49 -3.29
CA GLY A 95 -0.83 16.21 -4.72
C GLY A 95 -1.51 17.20 -5.66
N THR A 96 -2.57 17.88 -5.20
CA THR A 96 -3.25 18.97 -5.93
C THR A 96 -2.67 20.36 -5.64
N GLY A 97 -1.62 20.46 -4.81
CA GLY A 97 -0.98 21.71 -4.41
C GLY A 97 -1.74 22.51 -3.35
N ASN A 98 -2.88 22.00 -2.84
CA ASN A 98 -3.66 22.67 -1.80
C ASN A 98 -3.14 22.36 -0.40
N LEU A 99 -1.94 22.86 -0.09
CA LEU A 99 -1.24 22.63 1.17
C LEU A 99 -2.04 23.10 2.40
N ARG A 100 -2.84 24.17 2.24
CA ARG A 100 -3.70 24.68 3.33
C ARG A 100 -4.76 23.65 3.72
N GLN A 101 -5.35 22.97 2.74
CA GLN A 101 -6.36 21.94 3.00
C GLN A 101 -5.71 20.65 3.53
N ALA A 102 -4.55 20.27 3.00
CA ALA A 102 -3.79 19.13 3.51
C ALA A 102 -3.44 19.29 5.00
N SER A 103 -2.93 20.46 5.39
CA SER A 103 -2.62 20.79 6.78
C SER A 103 -3.82 20.63 7.73
N LYS A 104 -5.02 21.04 7.30
CA LYS A 104 -6.24 20.84 8.10
C LYS A 104 -6.54 19.37 8.32
N TYR A 105 -6.48 18.54 7.27
CA TYR A 105 -6.74 17.11 7.40
C TYR A 105 -5.70 16.40 8.28
N LEU A 106 -4.43 16.80 8.19
CA LEU A 106 -3.39 16.29 9.08
C LEU A 106 -3.65 16.71 10.53
N SER A 107 -4.06 17.96 10.77
CA SER A 107 -4.39 18.43 12.13
C SER A 107 -5.55 17.63 12.74
N GLU A 108 -6.57 17.29 11.96
CA GLU A 108 -7.67 16.43 12.43
C GLU A 108 -7.18 15.01 12.77
N ALA A 109 -6.29 14.43 11.94
CA ALA A 109 -5.70 13.13 12.21
C ALA A 109 -4.81 13.14 13.46
N GLU A 110 -3.95 14.14 13.62
CA GLU A 110 -3.11 14.35 14.80
C GLU A 110 -3.95 14.51 16.06
N TRP A 111 -5.02 15.30 15.99
CA TRP A 111 -5.92 15.50 17.11
C TRP A 111 -6.55 14.18 17.57
N ILE A 112 -7.03 13.35 16.65
CA ILE A 112 -7.61 12.04 16.99
C ILE A 112 -6.58 11.14 17.67
N VAL A 113 -5.35 11.09 17.15
CA VAL A 113 -4.27 10.30 17.75
C VAL A 113 -3.92 10.83 19.15
N LEU A 114 -3.82 12.15 19.32
CA LEU A 114 -3.52 12.78 20.62
C LEU A 114 -4.59 12.51 21.68
N GLN A 115 -5.87 12.47 21.27
CA GLN A 115 -6.98 12.15 22.17
C GLN A 115 -7.12 10.64 22.46
N SER A 116 -6.32 9.79 21.81
CA SER A 116 -6.41 8.34 21.89
C SER A 116 -5.13 7.76 22.51
N PRO A 117 -5.03 7.65 23.86
CA PRO A 117 -3.79 7.18 24.52
C PRO A 117 -3.37 5.78 24.09
N ASP A 118 -4.34 4.93 23.73
CA ASP A 118 -4.12 3.55 23.26
C ASP A 118 -4.05 3.46 21.72
N CYS A 119 -3.72 4.56 21.03
CA CYS A 119 -3.63 4.55 19.57
C CYS A 119 -2.57 3.54 19.10
N PRO A 120 -2.89 2.57 18.22
CA PRO A 120 -1.93 1.58 17.77
C PRO A 120 -0.72 2.21 17.09
N ALA A 121 0.49 1.69 17.36
CA ALA A 121 1.73 2.18 16.76
C ALA A 121 1.69 2.19 15.22
N ALA A 122 0.98 1.23 14.60
CA ALA A 122 0.74 1.20 13.16
C ALA A 122 0.01 2.46 12.63
N VAL A 123 -0.99 2.94 13.37
CA VAL A 123 -1.75 4.14 12.98
C VAL A 123 -0.90 5.40 13.19
N GLN A 124 -0.15 5.45 14.29
CA GLN A 124 0.79 6.54 14.57
C GLN A 124 1.90 6.61 13.50
N SER A 125 2.47 5.47 13.10
CA SER A 125 3.46 5.38 12.01
C SER A 125 2.93 5.99 10.71
N ARG A 126 1.73 5.60 10.27
CA ARG A 126 1.09 6.17 9.07
C ARG A 126 0.86 7.68 9.17
N LEU A 127 0.48 8.17 10.35
CA LEU A 127 0.34 9.61 10.59
C LEU A 127 1.68 10.33 10.42
N HIS A 128 2.74 9.82 11.06
CA HIS A 128 4.09 10.39 10.94
C HIS A 128 4.61 10.33 9.49
N ARG A 129 4.31 9.27 8.73
CA ARG A 129 4.60 9.22 7.29
C ARG A 129 3.90 10.35 6.54
N GLY A 130 2.61 10.56 6.78
CA GLY A 130 1.82 11.64 6.17
C GLY A 130 2.36 13.03 6.50
N LEU A 131 2.72 13.29 7.76
CA LEU A 131 3.35 14.54 8.19
C LEU A 131 4.72 14.75 7.53
N GLY A 132 5.54 13.70 7.44
CA GLY A 132 6.83 13.73 6.76
C GLY A 132 6.68 14.11 5.28
N LEU A 133 5.76 13.47 4.56
CA LEU A 133 5.45 13.79 3.17
C LEU A 133 4.96 15.22 2.97
N PHE A 134 4.12 15.71 3.88
CA PHE A 134 3.65 17.09 3.86
C PHE A 134 4.81 18.08 4.08
N CYS A 135 5.71 17.81 5.02
CA CYS A 135 6.91 18.62 5.24
C CYS A 135 7.82 18.65 4.01
N ILE A 136 7.98 17.52 3.30
CA ILE A 136 8.71 17.48 2.01
C ILE A 136 8.04 18.42 1.00
N ALA A 137 6.72 18.40 0.89
CA ALA A 137 5.98 19.25 -0.04
C ALA A 137 6.08 20.75 0.31
N GLN A 138 6.25 21.09 1.59
CA GLN A 138 6.56 22.45 2.05
C GLN A 138 8.04 22.84 1.84
N GLY A 139 8.92 21.89 1.53
CA GLY A 139 10.36 22.10 1.45
C GLY A 139 11.08 22.07 2.81
N ASN A 140 10.38 21.74 3.90
CA ASN A 140 10.98 21.61 5.23
C ASN A 140 11.56 20.20 5.43
N LEU A 141 12.78 20.00 4.91
CA LEU A 141 13.42 18.68 4.89
C LEU A 141 13.83 18.19 6.28
N ASP A 142 14.17 19.07 7.22
CA ASP A 142 14.60 18.68 8.57
C ASP A 142 13.43 18.13 9.39
N GLN A 143 12.28 18.81 9.35
CA GLN A 143 11.06 18.28 9.97
C GLN A 143 10.58 17.00 9.28
N ALA A 144 10.72 16.91 7.95
CA ALA A 144 10.40 15.70 7.23
C ALA A 144 11.23 14.49 7.73
N LEU A 145 12.54 14.66 7.91
CA LEU A 145 13.41 13.61 8.43
C LEU A 145 13.01 13.18 9.86
N TYR A 146 12.64 14.13 10.72
CA TYR A 146 12.15 13.83 12.08
C TYR A 146 10.88 12.93 12.03
N HIS A 147 9.89 13.34 11.24
CA HIS A 147 8.64 12.57 11.13
C HIS A 147 8.88 11.20 10.49
N LEU A 148 9.70 11.11 9.44
CA LEU A 148 9.99 9.83 8.77
C LEU A 148 10.83 8.87 9.63
N ALA A 149 11.76 9.38 10.43
CA ALA A 149 12.47 8.56 11.41
C ALA A 149 11.52 8.01 12.48
N THR A 150 10.55 8.82 12.91
CA THR A 150 9.51 8.40 13.86
C THR A 150 8.58 7.36 13.23
N ASP A 151 8.22 7.50 11.96
CA ASP A 151 7.49 6.49 11.19
C ASP A 151 8.24 5.15 11.18
N VAL A 152 9.54 5.14 10.82
CA VAL A 152 10.35 3.91 10.82
C VAL A 152 10.38 3.25 12.20
N TYR A 153 10.58 4.03 13.27
CA TYR A 153 10.58 3.52 14.64
C TYR A 153 9.24 2.85 15.01
N LEU A 154 8.13 3.54 14.76
CA LEU A 154 6.79 3.06 15.09
C LEU A 154 6.38 1.86 14.23
N ALA A 155 6.69 1.88 12.93
CA ALA A 155 6.45 0.77 12.02
C ALA A 155 7.24 -0.48 12.46
N THR A 156 8.51 -0.30 12.80
CA THR A 156 9.36 -1.38 13.32
C THR A 156 8.79 -1.97 14.60
N SER A 157 8.31 -1.12 15.52
CA SER A 157 7.66 -1.58 16.76
C SER A 157 6.35 -2.32 16.52
N ALA A 158 5.60 -1.97 15.47
CA ALA A 158 4.29 -2.54 15.17
C ALA A 158 4.38 -3.85 14.38
N PHE A 159 5.33 -3.94 13.44
CA PHE A 159 5.38 -5.01 12.43
C PHE A 159 6.69 -5.80 12.41
N GLY A 160 7.72 -5.35 13.13
CA GLY A 160 9.06 -5.93 13.12
C GLY A 160 9.99 -5.31 12.07
N VAL A 161 11.29 -5.55 12.26
CA VAL A 161 12.39 -4.94 11.47
C VAL A 161 12.42 -5.36 10.00
N ASP A 162 11.89 -6.54 9.69
CA ASP A 162 11.89 -7.12 8.33
C ASP A 162 10.57 -6.92 7.58
N SER A 163 9.64 -6.14 8.14
CA SER A 163 8.37 -5.83 7.48
C SER A 163 8.51 -4.79 6.38
N ILE A 164 7.78 -4.99 5.27
CA ILE A 164 7.68 -3.99 4.19
C ILE A 164 7.05 -2.68 4.65
N GLU A 165 6.29 -2.68 5.76
CA GLU A 165 5.69 -1.47 6.34
C GLU A 165 6.75 -0.45 6.80
N VAL A 166 7.97 -0.90 7.08
CA VAL A 166 9.10 -0.05 7.46
C VAL A 166 9.73 0.64 6.23
N SER A 167 9.55 0.07 5.04
CA SER A 167 10.25 0.48 3.82
C SER A 167 9.90 1.89 3.35
N GLY A 168 8.64 2.33 3.56
CA GLY A 168 8.17 3.65 3.13
C GLY A 168 8.95 4.80 3.76
N GLY A 169 9.19 4.74 5.07
CA GLY A 169 9.98 5.74 5.80
C GLY A 169 11.43 5.81 5.30
N TYR A 170 12.09 4.66 5.13
CA TYR A 170 13.44 4.60 4.56
C TYR A 170 13.50 5.16 3.14
N PHE A 171 12.53 4.83 2.29
CA PHE A 171 12.47 5.30 0.91
C PHE A 171 12.37 6.83 0.83
N HIS A 172 11.50 7.44 1.64
CA HIS A 172 11.37 8.90 1.66
C HIS A 172 12.59 9.60 2.25
N MET A 173 13.20 9.06 3.32
CA MET A 173 14.45 9.60 3.86
C MET A 173 15.59 9.51 2.85
N ALA A 174 15.71 8.40 2.12
CA ALA A 174 16.70 8.23 1.07
C ALA A 174 16.55 9.29 -0.03
N ASN A 175 15.31 9.56 -0.46
CA ASN A 175 15.02 10.62 -1.43
C ASN A 175 15.42 12.01 -0.92
N ILE A 176 15.22 12.30 0.37
CA ILE A 176 15.66 13.57 0.99
C ILE A 176 17.19 13.66 0.97
N PHE A 177 17.89 12.62 1.43
CA PHE A 177 19.35 12.62 1.48
C PHE A 177 19.98 12.69 0.09
N LEU A 178 19.36 12.07 -0.91
CA LEU A 178 19.78 12.19 -2.30
C LEU A 178 19.67 13.65 -2.79
N ARG A 179 18.57 14.35 -2.47
CA ARG A 179 18.40 15.79 -2.78
C ARG A 179 19.42 16.68 -2.07
N GLN A 180 19.87 16.27 -0.88
CA GLN A 180 20.93 16.94 -0.12
C GLN A 180 22.34 16.57 -0.58
N ASN A 181 22.50 15.80 -1.66
CA ASN A 181 23.78 15.28 -2.16
C ASN A 181 24.54 14.39 -1.16
N LYS A 182 23.85 13.81 -0.17
CA LYS A 182 24.40 12.81 0.77
C LYS A 182 24.20 11.42 0.21
N VAL A 183 24.89 11.14 -0.89
CA VAL A 183 24.68 9.95 -1.74
C VAL A 183 24.92 8.64 -0.98
N ASP A 184 25.94 8.59 -0.11
CA ASP A 184 26.27 7.38 0.64
C ASP A 184 25.14 6.96 1.59
N VAL A 185 24.59 7.93 2.34
CA VAL A 185 23.46 7.71 3.25
C VAL A 185 22.21 7.29 2.48
N ALA A 186 21.91 7.97 1.36
CA ALA A 186 20.79 7.61 0.50
C ALA A 186 20.94 6.18 -0.03
N ASN A 187 22.15 5.78 -0.41
CA ASN A 187 22.43 4.45 -0.95
C ASN A 187 22.22 3.35 0.09
N SER A 188 22.69 3.54 1.33
CA SER A 188 22.46 2.59 2.42
C SER A 188 20.96 2.39 2.66
N LEU A 189 20.19 3.48 2.71
CA LEU A 189 18.74 3.41 2.90
C LEU A 189 18.02 2.73 1.72
N TYR A 190 18.39 3.05 0.48
CA TYR A 190 17.83 2.38 -0.69
C TYR A 190 18.19 0.89 -0.75
N THR A 191 19.36 0.48 -0.25
CA THR A 191 19.74 -0.94 -0.17
C THR A 191 18.84 -1.65 0.84
N GLU A 192 18.55 -1.04 2.00
CA GLU A 192 17.60 -1.60 2.97
C GLU A 192 16.18 -1.70 2.39
N VAL A 193 15.68 -0.67 1.71
CA VAL A 193 14.37 -0.73 1.02
C VAL A 193 14.36 -1.88 0.01
N THR A 194 15.41 -2.02 -0.79
CA THR A 194 15.54 -3.12 -1.77
C THR A 194 15.54 -4.48 -1.07
N ARG A 195 16.26 -4.61 0.06
CA ARG A 195 16.33 -5.84 0.85
C ARG A 195 14.96 -6.26 1.37
N LEU A 196 14.20 -5.33 1.96
CA LEU A 196 12.86 -5.58 2.52
C LEU A 196 11.90 -6.07 1.43
N TRP A 197 11.79 -5.34 0.32
CA TRP A 197 10.90 -5.74 -0.79
C TRP A 197 11.34 -7.05 -1.44
N HIS A 198 12.64 -7.25 -1.66
CA HIS A 198 13.16 -8.49 -2.24
C HIS A 198 12.85 -9.71 -1.35
N SER A 199 13.08 -9.60 -0.04
CA SER A 199 12.78 -10.68 0.91
C SER A 199 11.28 -11.00 0.94
N TRP A 200 10.43 -9.98 1.03
CA TRP A 200 8.99 -10.17 1.07
C TRP A 200 8.46 -10.80 -0.24
N LEU A 201 8.87 -10.29 -1.40
CA LEU A 201 8.48 -10.86 -2.70
C LEU A 201 8.95 -12.31 -2.87
N LEU A 202 10.14 -12.64 -2.38
CA LEU A 202 10.64 -14.01 -2.40
C LEU A 202 9.78 -14.93 -1.53
N SER A 203 9.39 -14.50 -0.33
CA SER A 203 8.46 -15.25 0.53
C SER A 203 7.08 -15.40 -0.13
N SER A 204 6.54 -14.34 -0.71
CA SER A 204 5.26 -14.38 -1.44
C SER A 204 5.31 -15.32 -2.65
N LEU A 205 6.43 -15.35 -3.38
CA LEU A 205 6.66 -16.30 -4.48
C LEU A 205 6.65 -17.75 -3.98
N GLN A 206 7.36 -18.03 -2.90
CA GLN A 206 7.43 -19.37 -2.31
C GLN A 206 6.06 -19.84 -1.81
N GLU A 207 5.30 -18.95 -1.17
CA GLU A 207 3.95 -19.24 -0.70
C GLU A 207 3.00 -19.50 -1.89
N HIS A 208 3.06 -18.67 -2.92
CA HIS A 208 2.28 -18.85 -4.15
C HIS A 208 2.59 -20.21 -4.82
N GLN A 209 3.86 -20.60 -4.90
CA GLN A 209 4.24 -21.91 -5.42
C GLN A 209 3.75 -23.06 -4.53
N GLY A 210 3.88 -22.92 -3.21
CA GLY A 210 3.37 -23.91 -2.25
C GLY A 210 1.85 -24.09 -2.40
N ARG A 211 1.12 -23.00 -2.62
CA ARG A 211 -0.32 -23.02 -2.92
C ARG A 211 -0.61 -23.77 -4.22
N LEU A 212 0.08 -23.44 -5.32
CA LEU A 212 -0.10 -24.14 -6.60
C LEU A 212 0.21 -25.64 -6.49
N ARG A 213 1.26 -26.02 -5.76
CA ARG A 213 1.59 -27.44 -5.52
C ARG A 213 0.50 -28.16 -4.73
N ARG A 214 -0.04 -27.52 -3.68
CA ARG A 214 -1.17 -28.07 -2.88
C ARG A 214 -2.42 -28.25 -3.74
N LEU A 215 -2.75 -27.27 -4.59
CA LEU A 215 -3.89 -27.35 -5.51
C LEU A 215 -3.71 -28.47 -6.54
N ARG A 216 -2.53 -28.60 -7.16
CA ARG A 216 -2.23 -29.71 -8.09
C ARG A 216 -2.35 -31.07 -7.42
N ALA A 217 -1.75 -31.24 -6.23
CA ALA A 217 -1.85 -32.49 -5.48
C ALA A 217 -3.31 -32.84 -5.09
N ARG A 218 -4.13 -31.83 -4.75
CA ARG A 218 -5.57 -32.03 -4.47
C ARG A 218 -6.33 -32.45 -5.73
N ALA A 219 -6.08 -31.79 -6.85
CA ALA A 219 -6.72 -32.12 -8.13
C ALA A 219 -6.36 -33.55 -8.59
N GLU A 220 -5.12 -33.99 -8.36
CA GLU A 220 -4.68 -35.37 -8.63
C GLU A 220 -5.32 -36.38 -7.67
N ALA A 221 -5.45 -36.04 -6.38
CA ALA A 221 -5.98 -36.94 -5.35
C ALA A 221 -7.51 -37.08 -5.38
N ALA A 222 -8.24 -36.02 -5.75
CA ALA A 222 -9.70 -36.02 -5.79
C ALA A 222 -10.23 -35.22 -7.01
N PRO A 223 -10.20 -35.79 -8.23
CA PRO A 223 -10.63 -35.12 -9.46
C PRO A 223 -12.11 -34.69 -9.51
N TRP A 224 -12.92 -35.17 -8.56
CA TRP A 224 -14.36 -34.99 -8.49
C TRP A 224 -14.80 -34.16 -7.27
N ALA A 225 -13.87 -33.65 -6.47
CA ALA A 225 -14.21 -32.75 -5.37
C ALA A 225 -14.49 -31.35 -5.91
N ASP A 226 -15.56 -30.71 -5.42
CA ASP A 226 -15.87 -29.33 -5.78
C ASP A 226 -14.68 -28.41 -5.40
N ASP A 227 -14.39 -27.47 -6.29
CA ASP A 227 -13.40 -26.41 -6.10
C ASP A 227 -13.91 -25.43 -5.04
N GLU A 228 -13.87 -25.83 -3.77
CA GLU A 228 -13.93 -24.86 -2.68
C GLU A 228 -12.63 -24.04 -2.70
N GLU A 229 -12.67 -22.91 -3.40
CA GLU A 229 -11.70 -21.82 -3.28
C GLU A 229 -11.68 -21.35 -1.82
N VAL A 230 -10.76 -21.92 -1.04
CA VAL A 230 -10.34 -21.28 0.20
C VAL A 230 -9.60 -20.02 -0.24
N ALA A 231 -10.24 -18.87 -0.04
CA ALA A 231 -9.65 -17.56 -0.23
C ALA A 231 -8.52 -17.35 0.81
N GLU A 232 -7.36 -17.98 0.59
CA GLU A 232 -6.13 -17.68 1.33
C GLU A 232 -5.57 -16.36 0.82
N GLU A 233 -5.44 -15.39 1.72
CA GLU A 233 -4.97 -14.02 1.46
C GLU A 233 -3.58 -14.07 0.80
N GLY A 234 -3.52 -13.75 -0.49
CA GLY A 234 -2.26 -13.52 -1.20
C GLY A 234 -1.81 -12.06 -1.06
N MET A 235 -0.78 -11.69 -1.81
CA MET A 235 -0.42 -10.28 -2.01
C MET A 235 -1.65 -9.48 -2.44
N THR A 236 -1.93 -8.39 -1.73
CA THR A 236 -3.01 -7.47 -2.10
C THR A 236 -2.61 -6.64 -3.32
N GLU A 237 -3.59 -6.22 -4.13
CA GLU A 237 -3.38 -5.26 -5.23
C GLU A 237 -2.64 -4.01 -4.75
N ALA A 238 -2.94 -3.58 -3.52
CA ALA A 238 -2.31 -2.45 -2.86
C ALA A 238 -0.79 -2.60 -2.68
N GLN A 239 -0.39 -3.74 -2.11
CA GLN A 239 1.02 -4.06 -1.90
C GLN A 239 1.76 -4.20 -3.23
N GLY A 240 1.11 -4.80 -4.24
CA GLY A 240 1.68 -4.95 -5.59
C GLY A 240 1.98 -3.60 -6.26
N GLU A 241 1.05 -2.65 -6.21
CA GLU A 241 1.24 -1.32 -6.80
C GLU A 241 2.27 -0.46 -6.03
N GLU A 242 2.30 -0.54 -4.70
CA GLU A 242 3.34 0.11 -3.89
C GLU A 242 4.73 -0.45 -4.20
N ALA A 243 4.85 -1.79 -4.24
CA ALA A 243 6.09 -2.47 -4.63
C ALA A 243 6.55 -2.01 -6.02
N ARG A 244 5.63 -1.97 -7.00
CA ARG A 244 5.93 -1.54 -8.37
C ARG A 244 6.50 -0.13 -8.39
N ARG A 245 5.84 0.81 -7.70
CA ARG A 245 6.25 2.22 -7.66
C ARG A 245 7.62 2.40 -7.00
N VAL A 246 7.84 1.78 -5.84
CA VAL A 246 9.10 1.90 -5.09
C VAL A 246 10.25 1.27 -5.88
N LEU A 247 10.07 0.06 -6.41
CA LEU A 247 11.10 -0.66 -7.14
C LEU A 247 11.43 0.00 -8.50
N GLN A 248 10.44 0.53 -9.22
CA GLN A 248 10.70 1.30 -10.44
C GLN A 248 11.47 2.59 -10.16
N ALA A 249 11.13 3.31 -9.09
CA ALA A 249 11.87 4.49 -8.67
C ALA A 249 13.33 4.14 -8.31
N LEU A 250 13.53 3.08 -7.53
CA LEU A 250 14.86 2.55 -7.19
C LEU A 250 15.65 2.17 -8.44
N LEU A 251 15.05 1.46 -9.39
CA LEU A 251 15.71 1.08 -10.65
C LEU A 251 16.22 2.33 -11.40
N GLY A 252 15.41 3.39 -11.45
CA GLY A 252 15.80 4.66 -12.05
C GLY A 252 16.99 5.32 -11.36
N VAL A 253 17.06 5.26 -10.02
CA VAL A 253 18.19 5.78 -9.24
C VAL A 253 19.45 4.93 -9.46
N ARG A 254 19.34 3.60 -9.33
CA ARG A 254 20.48 2.67 -9.42
C ARG A 254 21.13 2.66 -10.80
N LYS A 255 20.34 2.76 -11.87
CA LYS A 255 20.85 2.90 -13.24
C LYS A 255 21.70 4.16 -13.41
N LYS A 256 21.27 5.30 -12.85
CA LYS A 256 22.02 6.55 -12.91
C LYS A 256 23.32 6.49 -12.11
N GLN A 257 23.32 5.76 -10.99
CA GLN A 257 24.49 5.56 -10.14
C GLN A 257 25.46 4.50 -10.68
N GLN A 258 25.09 3.77 -11.74
CA GLN A 258 25.90 2.71 -12.35
C GLN A 258 26.36 1.65 -11.33
N LEU A 259 25.43 1.18 -10.48
CA LEU A 259 25.66 0.11 -9.50
C LEU A 259 25.06 -1.21 -10.02
N PRO A 260 25.83 -2.09 -10.71
CA PRO A 260 25.27 -3.24 -11.41
C PRO A 260 24.66 -4.28 -10.46
N GLN A 261 25.30 -4.52 -9.31
CA GLN A 261 24.85 -5.49 -8.30
C GLN A 261 23.49 -5.11 -7.70
N GLU A 262 23.35 -3.87 -7.24
CA GLU A 262 22.08 -3.35 -6.71
C GLU A 262 21.01 -3.29 -7.80
N THR A 263 21.40 -2.96 -9.04
CA THR A 263 20.49 -2.95 -10.19
C THR A 263 19.95 -4.35 -10.48
N ALA A 264 20.79 -5.39 -10.45
CA ALA A 264 20.39 -6.78 -10.65
C ALA A 264 19.39 -7.23 -9.58
N ARG A 265 19.62 -6.84 -8.32
CA ARG A 265 18.72 -7.17 -7.21
C ARG A 265 17.35 -6.51 -7.35
N VAL A 266 17.29 -5.24 -7.72
CA VAL A 266 16.02 -4.53 -7.98
C VAL A 266 15.29 -5.16 -9.18
N LEU A 267 16.00 -5.52 -10.25
CA LEU A 267 15.42 -6.20 -11.41
C LEU A 267 14.86 -7.58 -11.02
N HIS A 268 15.58 -8.34 -10.19
CA HIS A 268 15.08 -9.62 -9.69
C HIS A 268 13.78 -9.44 -8.87
N ALA A 269 13.73 -8.44 -7.98
CA ALA A 269 12.50 -8.11 -7.25
C ALA A 269 11.33 -7.77 -8.21
N LEU A 270 11.57 -6.93 -9.21
CA LEU A 270 10.56 -6.60 -10.22
C LEU A 270 10.11 -7.82 -11.04
N ALA A 271 11.01 -8.75 -11.36
CA ALA A 271 10.66 -9.97 -12.06
C ALA A 271 9.75 -10.88 -11.20
N MET A 272 10.02 -11.00 -9.89
CA MET A 272 9.14 -11.72 -8.97
C MET A 272 7.76 -11.07 -8.88
N LEU A 273 7.71 -9.74 -8.80
CA LEU A 273 6.45 -8.99 -8.79
C LEU A 273 5.64 -9.23 -10.07
N HIS A 274 6.25 -9.11 -11.25
CA HIS A 274 5.56 -9.39 -12.52
C HIS A 274 5.06 -10.84 -12.62
N TYR A 275 5.81 -11.81 -12.09
CA TYR A 275 5.36 -13.19 -12.02
C TYR A 275 4.13 -13.35 -11.12
N LEU A 276 4.13 -12.71 -9.94
CA LEU A 276 3.00 -12.72 -9.01
C LEU A 276 1.77 -12.00 -9.58
N ASP A 277 1.97 -10.97 -10.41
CA ASP A 277 0.93 -10.29 -11.19
C ASP A 277 0.41 -11.12 -12.38
N LEU A 278 0.98 -12.32 -12.62
CA LEU A 278 0.71 -13.19 -13.78
C LEU A 278 1.12 -12.60 -15.14
N ASP A 279 1.92 -11.53 -15.16
CA ASP A 279 2.51 -10.96 -16.36
C ASP A 279 3.82 -11.68 -16.70
N LEU A 280 3.70 -12.92 -17.22
CA LEU A 280 4.83 -13.81 -17.48
C LEU A 280 5.80 -13.27 -18.54
N GLU A 281 5.30 -12.50 -19.51
CA GLU A 281 6.13 -11.90 -20.57
C GLU A 281 7.07 -10.86 -19.98
N LYS A 282 6.54 -9.91 -19.19
CA LYS A 282 7.38 -8.92 -18.52
C LYS A 282 8.27 -9.56 -17.45
N ALA A 283 7.76 -10.55 -16.72
CA ALA A 283 8.56 -11.28 -15.73
C ALA A 283 9.80 -11.91 -16.39
N ARG A 284 9.63 -12.54 -17.56
CA ARG A 284 10.74 -13.12 -18.32
C ARG A 284 11.71 -12.04 -18.81
N GLU A 285 11.21 -10.97 -19.42
CA GLU A 285 12.04 -9.89 -19.94
C GLU A 285 12.92 -9.26 -18.86
N VAL A 286 12.32 -8.91 -17.72
CA VAL A 286 13.00 -8.30 -16.59
C VAL A 286 13.93 -9.30 -15.89
N GLY A 287 13.50 -10.56 -15.75
CA GLY A 287 14.29 -11.64 -15.18
C GLY A 287 15.56 -11.95 -15.99
N MET A 288 15.48 -11.97 -17.32
CA MET A 288 16.65 -12.15 -18.19
C MET A 288 17.65 -10.99 -18.03
N LYS A 289 17.15 -9.74 -17.98
CA LYS A 289 17.99 -8.56 -17.71
C LYS A 289 18.71 -8.67 -16.35
N ALA A 290 18.01 -9.16 -15.31
CA ALA A 290 18.61 -9.39 -14.00
C ALA A 290 19.71 -10.47 -14.08
N PHE A 291 19.44 -11.55 -14.79
CA PHE A 291 20.35 -12.69 -14.95
C PHE A 291 21.62 -12.33 -15.71
N ASP A 292 21.50 -11.62 -16.84
CA ASP A 292 22.65 -11.21 -17.63
C ASP A 292 23.55 -10.24 -16.86
N LEU A 293 22.95 -9.31 -16.11
CA LEU A 293 23.71 -8.41 -15.24
C LEU A 293 24.37 -9.15 -14.07
N ALA A 294 23.71 -10.18 -13.52
CA ALA A 294 24.26 -10.99 -12.44
C ALA A 294 25.42 -11.90 -12.90
N LYS A 295 25.44 -12.34 -14.17
CA LYS A 295 26.54 -13.16 -14.73
C LYS A 295 27.87 -12.43 -14.76
N GLU A 296 27.83 -11.13 -14.98
CA GLU A 296 29.02 -10.27 -15.03
C GLU A 296 29.60 -10.01 -13.63
N LEU A 297 28.91 -10.43 -12.57
CA LEU A 297 29.28 -10.19 -11.18
C LEU A 297 29.91 -11.44 -10.54
N PRO A 298 30.82 -11.26 -9.57
CA PRO A 298 31.52 -12.36 -8.90
C PRO A 298 30.65 -13.18 -7.93
N GLN A 299 29.42 -12.75 -7.63
CA GLN A 299 28.54 -13.40 -6.64
C GLN A 299 27.57 -14.40 -7.31
N GLN A 300 27.76 -15.70 -7.04
CA GLN A 300 27.00 -16.77 -7.67
C GLN A 300 25.61 -17.01 -7.05
N ASP A 301 25.41 -16.73 -5.77
CA ASP A 301 24.14 -17.03 -5.07
C ASP A 301 22.93 -16.28 -5.67
N SER A 302 23.14 -15.07 -6.20
CA SER A 302 22.09 -14.33 -6.91
C SER A 302 21.71 -14.96 -8.25
N LEU A 303 22.62 -15.67 -8.91
CA LEU A 303 22.35 -16.30 -10.20
C LEU A 303 21.42 -17.52 -10.05
N GLU A 304 21.59 -18.30 -8.98
CA GLU A 304 20.76 -19.49 -8.74
C GLU A 304 19.29 -19.10 -8.51
N THR A 305 19.05 -18.09 -7.67
CA THR A 305 17.69 -17.64 -7.35
C THR A 305 16.98 -17.02 -8.56
N ILE A 306 17.69 -16.21 -9.37
CA ILE A 306 17.15 -15.65 -10.62
C ILE A 306 16.91 -16.77 -11.65
N GLY A 307 17.84 -17.72 -11.76
CA GLY A 307 17.72 -18.88 -12.66
C GLY A 307 16.48 -19.71 -12.36
N HIS A 308 16.25 -20.01 -11.07
CA HIS A 308 15.06 -20.73 -10.63
C HIS A 308 13.77 -20.00 -11.03
N LEU A 309 13.69 -18.68 -10.83
CA LEU A 309 12.53 -17.88 -11.27
C LEU A 309 12.29 -18.00 -12.78
N LEU A 310 13.35 -17.97 -13.60
CA LEU A 310 13.24 -18.11 -15.05
C LEU A 310 12.74 -19.50 -15.47
N GLU A 311 13.19 -20.56 -14.80
CA GLU A 311 12.66 -21.92 -15.02
C GLU A 311 11.16 -22.00 -14.74
N LEU A 312 10.71 -21.40 -13.64
CA LEU A 312 9.30 -21.36 -13.24
C LEU A 312 8.44 -20.61 -14.26
N ILE A 313 8.93 -19.47 -14.76
CA ILE A 313 8.28 -18.69 -15.81
C ILE A 313 8.14 -19.54 -17.08
N ASN A 314 9.21 -20.20 -17.51
CA ASN A 314 9.22 -21.03 -18.72
C ASN A 314 8.31 -22.26 -18.60
N ALA A 315 8.26 -22.91 -17.43
CA ALA A 315 7.34 -24.01 -17.18
C ALA A 315 5.88 -23.58 -17.34
N ASN A 316 5.50 -22.41 -16.79
CA ASN A 316 4.14 -21.88 -16.93
C ASN A 316 3.77 -21.47 -18.37
N PHE A 317 4.75 -21.03 -19.18
CA PHE A 317 4.54 -20.83 -20.63
C PHE A 317 4.24 -22.13 -21.38
N SER A 318 4.81 -23.26 -20.94
CA SER A 318 4.59 -24.55 -21.60
C SER A 318 3.22 -25.17 -21.29
N HIS A 319 2.60 -24.79 -20.16
CA HIS A 319 1.27 -25.26 -19.75
C HIS A 319 0.11 -24.41 -20.31
N THR A 320 0.40 -23.25 -20.90
CA THR A 320 -0.60 -22.31 -21.44
C THR A 320 -0.75 -22.38 -22.97
N LYS A 321 0.02 -23.25 -23.64
CA LYS A 321 -0.12 -23.60 -25.06
C LYS A 321 -0.79 -24.96 -25.22
#